data_AF-A0A381RNE1-F1
#
_entry.id   AF-A0A381RNE1-F1
#
_cell.length_a   1.000
_cell.length_b   1.000
_cell.length_c   1.000
_cell.angle_alpha   90.00
_cell.angle_beta   90.00
_cell.angle_gamma   90.00
#
_symmetry.space_group_name_H-M   'P 1'
#
loop_
_entity.id
_entity.type
_entity.pdbx_description
1 polymer ?
#
loop_
_entity_poly.entity_id
_entity_poly.type
_entity_poly.pdbx_seq_one_letter_code
_entity_poly.pdbx_strand_id
1 'polypeptide(L)'
;MFYDEEMILDFRLNYLNNYVDKFVVVESSYTHSGKKRELIFDIKKYSKFKDKISYTVLDEEPESLFEVDEKDSFDKKNSKYILNALKRENFQRNYITKGLKDASPEDMIIISDVDEIPNLEENNLNNLKNKIILFNQKFFYYKFNLKLQSFDWYGSKAC
;
A
#
# COMPACT_ATOMS: atom_id res chain seq x y z
N MET A 1 0.73 -2.35 0.02
CA MET A 1 1.00 -3.02 1.31
C MET A 1 2.50 -3.23 1.42
N PHE A 2 3.06 -3.38 2.63
CA PHE A 2 4.51 -3.52 2.85
C PHE A 2 4.82 -4.85 3.55
N TYR A 3 5.58 -5.74 2.88
CA TYR A 3 5.92 -7.06 3.42
C TYR A 3 7.40 -7.38 3.17
N ASP A 4 8.28 -6.97 4.08
CA ASP A 4 9.74 -7.22 4.01
C ASP A 4 10.45 -6.67 2.75
N GLU A 5 9.82 -5.74 2.05
CA GLU A 5 10.33 -5.15 0.80
C GLU A 5 11.14 -3.86 1.07
N GLU A 6 12.06 -3.89 2.04
CA GLU A 6 12.83 -2.70 2.48
C GLU A 6 13.59 -2.04 1.32
N MET A 7 14.14 -2.84 0.40
CA MET A 7 14.85 -2.36 -0.79
C MET A 7 13.92 -1.58 -1.74
N ILE A 8 12.70 -2.07 -1.97
CA ILE A 8 11.73 -1.43 -2.86
C ILE A 8 11.18 -0.15 -2.19
N LEU A 9 10.95 -0.19 -0.88
CA LEU A 9 10.57 0.98 -0.12
C LEU A 9 11.64 2.08 -0.19
N ASP A 10 12.92 1.74 -0.01
CA ASP A 10 14.02 2.69 -0.13
C ASP A 10 14.10 3.30 -1.54
N PHE A 11 13.97 2.48 -2.57
CA PHE A 11 13.93 2.95 -3.96
C PHE A 11 12.73 3.89 -4.21
N ARG A 12 11.53 3.52 -3.76
CA ARG A 12 10.32 4.34 -3.84
C ARG A 12 10.50 5.70 -3.17
N LEU A 13 10.99 5.72 -1.92
CA LEU A 13 11.19 6.95 -1.17
C LEU A 13 12.20 7.85 -1.86
N ASN A 14 13.35 7.31 -2.30
CA ASN A 14 14.36 8.10 -3.01
C ASN A 14 13.83 8.69 -4.31
N TYR A 15 13.10 7.92 -5.11
CA TYR A 15 12.56 8.38 -6.38
C TYR A 15 11.46 9.43 -6.19
N LEU A 16 10.45 9.13 -5.37
CA LEU A 16 9.28 9.99 -5.20
C LEU A 16 9.53 11.24 -4.34
N ASN A 17 10.61 11.30 -3.57
CA ASN A 17 10.88 12.40 -2.64
C ASN A 17 10.90 13.79 -3.31
N ASN A 18 11.24 13.86 -4.60
CA ASN A 18 11.27 15.12 -5.35
C ASN A 18 9.92 15.51 -5.94
N TYR A 19 8.93 14.61 -5.91
CA TYR A 19 7.63 14.78 -6.56
C TYR A 19 6.46 14.84 -5.58
N VAL A 20 6.64 14.37 -4.35
CA VAL A 20 5.60 14.37 -3.31
C VAL A 20 6.00 15.18 -2.08
N ASP A 21 5.02 15.83 -1.45
CA ASP A 21 5.23 16.61 -0.23
C ASP A 21 5.26 15.73 1.02
N LYS A 22 4.43 14.68 1.05
CA LYS A 22 4.28 13.77 2.18
C LYS A 22 4.20 12.31 1.73
N PHE A 23 4.71 11.43 2.58
CA PHE A 23 4.54 9.98 2.50
C PHE A 23 3.67 9.53 3.67
N VAL A 24 2.63 8.74 3.40
CA VAL A 24 1.84 8.09 4.45
C VAL A 24 2.19 6.61 4.45
N VAL A 25 2.67 6.11 5.59
CA VAL A 25 3.06 4.72 5.80
C VAL A 25 2.14 4.13 6.86
N VAL A 26 1.39 3.08 6.49
CA VAL A 26 0.56 2.30 7.41
C VAL A 26 1.09 0.88 7.48
N GLU A 27 1.48 0.45 8.68
CA GLU A 27 1.93 -0.91 8.93
C GLU A 27 1.00 -1.64 9.90
N SER A 28 0.62 -2.87 9.55
CA SER A 28 -0.23 -3.72 10.39
C SER A 28 0.61 -4.64 11.27
N SER A 29 0.20 -4.83 12.53
CA SER A 29 0.73 -5.87 13.41
C SER A 29 0.15 -7.26 13.12
N TYR A 30 -0.74 -7.38 12.12
CA TYR A 30 -1.32 -8.64 11.65
C TYR A 30 -1.01 -8.87 10.17
N THR A 31 -0.69 -10.13 9.83
CA THR A 31 -0.61 -10.59 8.44
C THR A 31 -2.02 -10.69 7.82
N HIS A 32 -2.09 -10.81 6.49
CA HIS A 32 -3.35 -11.12 5.79
C HIS A 32 -4.04 -12.40 6.30
N SER A 33 -3.25 -13.37 6.75
CA SER A 33 -3.74 -14.62 7.33
C SER A 33 -4.20 -14.49 8.78
N GLY A 34 -4.04 -13.32 9.42
CA GLY A 34 -4.46 -13.04 10.80
C GLY A 34 -3.46 -13.43 11.88
N LYS A 35 -2.22 -13.73 11.49
CA LYS A 35 -1.14 -14.00 12.46
C LYS A 35 -0.56 -12.67 12.92
N LYS A 36 -0.25 -12.54 14.21
CA LYS A 36 0.55 -11.42 14.69
C LYS A 36 1.93 -11.45 14.04
N ARG A 37 2.44 -10.28 13.68
CA ARG A 37 3.78 -10.05 13.15
C ARG A 37 4.44 -8.90 13.89
N GLU A 38 5.77 -8.90 13.89
CA GLU A 38 6.54 -7.75 14.35
C GLU A 38 6.51 -6.64 13.29
N LEU A 39 6.59 -5.40 13.75
CA LEU A 39 6.69 -4.23 12.88
C LEU A 39 8.13 -4.12 12.37
N ILE A 40 8.29 -3.96 11.06
CA ILE A 40 9.59 -3.95 10.39
C ILE A 40 10.01 -2.51 10.06
N PHE A 41 9.06 -1.59 9.89
CA PHE A 41 9.37 -0.22 9.50
C PHE A 41 10.10 0.52 10.63
N ASP A 42 11.31 1.00 10.34
CA ASP A 42 12.10 1.86 11.23
C ASP A 42 12.41 3.19 10.56
N ILE A 43 11.82 4.26 11.05
CA ILE A 43 12.02 5.63 10.56
C ILE A 43 13.50 6.06 10.59
N LYS A 44 14.33 5.48 11.46
CA LYS A 44 15.76 5.79 11.55
C LYS A 44 16.51 5.34 10.29
N LYS A 45 16.09 4.24 9.65
CA LYS A 45 16.64 3.77 8.36
C LYS A 45 16.35 4.76 7.23
N TYR A 46 15.29 5.55 7.37
CA TYR A 46 14.79 6.50 6.35
C TYR A 46 14.92 7.96 6.80
N SER A 47 15.96 8.28 7.59
CA SER A 47 16.13 9.59 8.23
C SER A 47 16.13 10.77 7.27
N LYS A 48 16.58 10.58 6.02
CA LYS A 48 16.53 11.58 4.93
C LYS A 48 15.11 12.06 4.62
N PHE A 49 14.10 11.23 4.85
CA PHE A 49 12.70 11.49 4.50
C PHE A 49 11.83 11.70 5.73
N LYS A 50 12.40 11.69 6.93
CA LYS A 50 11.67 11.66 8.20
C LYS A 50 10.62 12.79 8.31
N ASP A 51 10.93 13.97 7.79
CA ASP A 51 10.07 15.16 7.89
C ASP A 51 8.89 15.09 6.91
N LYS A 52 8.99 14.23 5.89
CA LYS A 52 7.93 13.94 4.92
C LYS A 52 7.09 12.71 5.29
N ILE A 53 7.57 11.82 6.15
CA ILE A 53 6.89 10.57 6.48
C ILE A 53 5.94 10.75 7.66
N SER A 54 4.68 10.38 7.46
CA SER A 54 3.67 10.13 8.49
C SER A 54 3.50 8.61 8.64
N TYR A 55 3.99 8.06 9.76
CA TYR A 55 3.92 6.63 10.05
C TYR A 55 2.83 6.35 11.08
N THR A 56 1.93 5.42 10.78
CA THR A 56 0.88 4.96 11.70
C THR A 56 0.85 3.45 11.77
N VAL A 57 0.79 2.91 12.98
CA VAL A 57 0.66 1.47 13.24
C VAL A 57 -0.82 1.12 13.37
N LEU A 58 -1.25 0.08 12.66
CA LEU A 58 -2.54 -0.57 12.82
C LEU A 58 -2.37 -1.83 13.69
N ASP A 59 -2.81 -1.77 14.94
CA ASP A 59 -2.72 -2.89 15.90
C ASP A 59 -4.09 -3.54 16.21
N GLU A 60 -5.07 -3.30 15.35
CA GLU A 60 -6.43 -3.79 15.49
C GLU A 60 -6.81 -4.69 14.30
N GLU A 61 -7.72 -5.63 14.55
CA GLU A 61 -8.32 -6.47 13.52
C GLU A 61 -9.75 -5.98 13.20
N PRO A 62 -10.27 -6.21 11.98
CA PRO A 62 -11.66 -5.88 11.66
C PRO A 62 -12.64 -6.62 12.58
N GLU A 63 -13.64 -5.92 13.14
CA GLU A 63 -14.66 -6.53 14.00
C GLU A 63 -15.49 -7.61 13.29
N SER A 64 -15.61 -7.51 11.97
CA SER A 64 -16.50 -8.36 11.16
C SER A 64 -15.85 -9.66 10.68
N LEU A 65 -14.71 -10.09 11.21
CA LEU A 65 -14.04 -11.32 10.75
C LEU A 65 -14.91 -12.57 10.98
N PHE A 66 -14.84 -13.51 10.03
CA PHE A 66 -15.49 -14.82 10.17
C PHE A 66 -14.64 -15.72 11.07
N GLU A 67 -15.24 -16.30 12.10
CA GLU A 67 -14.59 -17.36 12.88
C GLU A 67 -14.41 -18.61 12.04
N VAL A 68 -13.21 -19.19 12.05
CA VAL A 68 -12.90 -20.44 11.33
C VAL A 68 -13.05 -21.60 12.32
N ASP A 69 -14.08 -22.42 12.13
CA ASP A 69 -14.36 -23.59 12.97
C ASP A 69 -13.66 -24.82 12.39
N GLU A 70 -13.02 -25.63 13.24
CA GLU A 70 -12.39 -26.89 12.84
C GLU A 70 -13.39 -27.91 12.26
N LYS A 71 -14.68 -27.80 12.59
CA LYS A 71 -15.75 -28.67 12.08
C LYS A 71 -16.24 -28.27 10.69
N ASP A 72 -15.88 -27.07 10.20
CA ASP A 72 -16.25 -26.65 8.86
C ASP A 72 -15.59 -27.55 7.79
N SER A 73 -16.30 -27.73 6.68
CA SER A 73 -15.71 -28.36 5.48
C SER A 73 -14.52 -27.55 4.98
N PHE A 74 -13.63 -28.22 4.23
CA PHE A 74 -12.46 -27.58 3.62
C PHE A 74 -12.83 -26.33 2.82
N ASP A 75 -13.84 -26.41 1.96
CA ASP A 75 -14.29 -25.29 1.12
C ASP A 75 -14.80 -24.11 1.94
N LYS A 76 -15.54 -24.39 3.03
CA LYS A 76 -16.06 -23.34 3.91
C LYS A 76 -14.96 -22.65 4.70
N LYS A 77 -13.96 -23.40 5.18
CA LYS A 77 -12.76 -22.82 5.81
C LYS A 77 -12.00 -21.93 4.83
N ASN A 78 -11.74 -22.42 3.63
CA ASN A 78 -11.04 -21.65 2.59
C ASN A 78 -11.77 -20.37 2.22
N SER A 79 -13.10 -20.44 2.05
CA SER A 79 -13.92 -19.26 1.80
C SER A 79 -13.77 -18.23 2.93
N LYS A 80 -13.84 -18.65 4.20
CA LYS A 80 -13.64 -17.76 5.34
C LYS A 80 -12.24 -17.15 5.38
N TYR A 81 -11.19 -17.92 5.09
CA TYR A 81 -9.81 -17.40 5.03
C TYR A 81 -9.66 -16.31 3.96
N ILE A 82 -10.16 -16.55 2.74
CA ILE A 82 -10.11 -15.58 1.63
C ILE A 82 -10.88 -14.31 2.01
N LEU A 83 -12.10 -14.45 2.51
CA LEU A 83 -12.92 -13.31 2.91
C LEU A 83 -12.31 -12.51 4.06
N ASN A 84 -11.69 -13.19 5.05
CA ASN A 84 -11.00 -12.53 6.14
C ASN A 84 -9.76 -11.76 5.65
N ALA A 85 -8.98 -12.34 4.72
CA ALA A 85 -7.84 -11.65 4.13
C ALA A 85 -8.28 -10.36 3.41
N LEU A 86 -9.36 -10.41 2.63
CA LEU A 86 -9.95 -9.23 1.98
C LEU A 86 -10.44 -8.19 2.98
N LYS A 87 -11.08 -8.62 4.08
CA LYS A 87 -11.51 -7.72 5.16
C LYS A 87 -10.33 -6.99 5.80
N ARG A 88 -9.22 -7.70 6.07
CA ARG A 88 -7.99 -7.10 6.61
C ARG A 88 -7.35 -6.12 5.63
N GLU A 89 -7.23 -6.48 4.36
CA GLU A 89 -6.70 -5.58 3.33
C GLU A 89 -7.52 -4.29 3.27
N ASN A 90 -8.85 -4.40 3.16
CA ASN A 90 -9.73 -3.24 3.10
C ASN A 90 -9.64 -2.38 4.37
N PHE A 91 -9.55 -3.02 5.54
CA PHE A 91 -9.39 -2.32 6.81
C PHE A 91 -8.07 -1.56 6.87
N GLN A 92 -6.96 -2.17 6.46
CA GLN A 92 -5.66 -1.50 6.37
C GLN A 92 -5.68 -0.34 5.37
N ARG A 93 -6.29 -0.52 4.19
CA ARG A 93 -6.44 0.54 3.18
C ARG A 93 -7.28 1.71 3.71
N ASN A 94 -8.39 1.43 4.39
CA ASN A 94 -9.21 2.48 5.01
C ASN A 94 -8.47 3.22 6.12
N TYR A 95 -7.58 2.52 6.84
CA TYR A 95 -6.77 3.10 7.90
C TYR A 95 -5.78 4.16 7.40
N ILE A 96 -5.45 4.18 6.09
CA ILE A 96 -4.63 5.24 5.45
C ILE A 96 -5.21 6.63 5.74
N THR A 97 -6.53 6.76 5.84
CA THR A 97 -7.19 8.03 6.16
C THR A 97 -6.71 8.64 7.48
N LYS A 98 -6.25 7.83 8.45
CA LYS A 98 -5.66 8.32 9.71
C LYS A 98 -4.31 9.01 9.50
N GLY A 99 -3.61 8.71 8.42
CA GLY A 99 -2.36 9.38 8.03
C GLY A 99 -2.55 10.64 7.18
N LEU A 100 -3.78 10.91 6.70
CA LEU A 100 -4.14 12.05 5.86
C LEU A 100 -4.61 13.29 6.66
N LYS A 101 -4.27 13.39 7.95
CA LYS A 101 -4.78 14.46 8.84
C LYS A 101 -4.40 15.87 8.40
N ASP A 102 -3.24 16.01 7.77
CA ASP A 102 -2.71 17.29 7.31
C ASP A 102 -3.09 17.59 5.85
N ALA A 103 -3.83 16.69 5.20
CA ALA A 103 -4.22 16.85 3.79
C ALA A 103 -5.46 17.75 3.65
N SER A 104 -5.40 18.65 2.67
CA SER A 104 -6.50 19.48 2.20
C SER A 104 -7.42 18.70 1.25
N PRO A 105 -8.72 19.05 1.13
CA PRO A 105 -9.60 18.53 0.08
C PRO A 105 -9.11 18.77 -1.36
N GLU A 106 -8.19 19.72 -1.56
CA GLU A 106 -7.59 20.04 -2.86
C GLU A 106 -6.26 19.31 -3.09
N ASP A 107 -5.75 18.57 -2.09
CA ASP A 107 -4.52 17.80 -2.24
C ASP A 107 -4.78 16.52 -3.02
N MET A 108 -3.82 16.15 -3.87
CA MET A 108 -3.89 14.91 -4.64
C MET A 108 -3.30 13.74 -3.83
N ILE A 109 -4.07 12.69 -3.65
CA ILE A 109 -3.66 11.50 -2.91
C ILE A 109 -3.34 10.37 -3.88
N ILE A 110 -2.09 9.88 -3.85
CA ILE A 110 -1.68 8.69 -4.60
C ILE A 110 -1.73 7.48 -3.66
N ILE A 111 -2.58 6.49 -4.00
CA ILE A 111 -2.65 5.21 -3.30
C ILE A 111 -2.05 4.14 -4.19
N SER A 112 -1.08 3.40 -3.66
CA SER A 112 -0.47 2.25 -4.37
C SER A 112 0.22 1.29 -3.41
N ASP A 113 0.47 0.07 -3.87
CA ASP A 113 1.35 -0.87 -3.19
C ASP A 113 2.83 -0.43 -3.30
N VAL A 114 3.73 -1.00 -2.48
CA VAL A 114 5.08 -0.44 -2.32
C VAL A 114 5.90 -0.49 -3.60
N ASP A 115 5.73 -1.56 -4.37
CA ASP A 115 6.33 -1.85 -5.67
C ASP A 115 5.64 -1.14 -6.85
N GLU A 116 4.46 -0.59 -6.62
CA GLU A 116 3.72 0.23 -7.58
C GLU A 116 4.18 1.69 -7.50
N ILE A 117 5.28 2.00 -8.17
CA ILE A 117 5.89 3.33 -8.18
C ILE A 117 5.49 4.09 -9.47
N PRO A 118 4.68 5.16 -9.39
CA PRO A 118 4.27 5.92 -10.56
C PRO A 118 5.43 6.76 -11.11
N ASN A 119 5.57 6.85 -12.44
CA ASN A 119 6.57 7.73 -13.07
C ASN A 119 6.07 9.19 -13.07
N LEU A 120 6.38 9.96 -12.04
CA LEU A 120 5.95 11.36 -11.92
C LEU A 120 6.88 12.34 -12.65
N GLU A 121 8.03 11.88 -13.15
CA GLU A 121 8.91 12.67 -14.00
C GLU A 121 8.24 12.98 -15.35
N GLU A 122 7.66 11.95 -15.97
CA GLU A 122 6.97 12.08 -17.26
C GLU A 122 5.47 12.39 -17.10
N ASN A 123 4.89 12.14 -15.92
CA ASN A 123 3.45 12.29 -15.66
C ASN A 123 3.19 13.28 -14.51
N ASN A 124 3.55 14.55 -14.73
CA ASN A 124 3.32 15.60 -13.75
C ASN A 124 1.81 15.82 -13.49
N LEU A 125 1.42 15.78 -12.22
CA LEU A 125 0.04 15.87 -11.77
C LEU A 125 -0.51 17.30 -11.70
N ASN A 126 0.36 18.32 -11.66
CA ASN A 126 -0.01 19.71 -11.41
C ASN A 126 -0.98 20.32 -12.45
N ASN A 127 -1.05 19.74 -13.65
CA ASN A 127 -1.84 20.28 -14.77
C ASN A 127 -3.03 19.40 -15.17
N LEU A 128 -3.35 18.35 -14.40
CA LEU A 128 -4.43 17.43 -14.73
C LEU A 128 -5.77 17.95 -14.21
N LYS A 129 -6.79 17.94 -15.09
CA LYS A 129 -8.17 18.34 -14.75
C LYS A 129 -9.03 17.15 -14.32
N ASN A 130 -8.50 15.94 -14.41
CA ASN A 130 -9.19 14.70 -14.11
C ASN A 130 -9.24 14.48 -12.61
N LYS A 131 -10.43 14.16 -12.08
CA LYS A 131 -10.62 13.84 -10.66
C LYS A 131 -10.13 12.45 -10.26
N ILE A 132 -9.90 11.57 -11.23
CA ILE A 132 -9.44 10.19 -11.01
C ILE A 132 -8.37 9.92 -12.06
N ILE A 133 -7.22 9.46 -11.59
CA ILE A 133 -6.04 9.17 -12.40
C ILE A 133 -5.63 7.73 -12.13
N LEU A 134 -5.44 6.96 -13.20
CA LEU A 134 -4.93 5.59 -13.15
C LEU A 134 -3.59 5.59 -13.86
N PHE A 135 -2.53 5.14 -13.19
CA PHE A 135 -1.20 5.09 -13.78
C PHE A 135 -1.04 3.78 -14.55
N ASN A 136 -0.74 3.84 -15.84
CA ASN A 136 -0.30 2.65 -16.58
C ASN A 136 1.18 2.39 -16.27
N GLN A 137 1.44 1.32 -15.53
CA GLN A 137 2.76 0.95 -15.03
C GLN A 137 3.28 -0.33 -15.68
N LYS A 138 4.60 -0.46 -15.71
CA LYS A 138 5.27 -1.67 -16.20
C LYS A 138 5.14 -2.78 -15.16
N PHE A 139 4.63 -3.94 -15.57
CA PHE A 139 4.57 -5.11 -14.71
C PHE A 139 5.83 -5.97 -14.82
N PHE A 140 6.43 -6.29 -13.68
CA PHE A 140 7.60 -7.18 -13.58
C PHE A 140 7.29 -8.35 -12.66
N TYR A 141 7.55 -9.57 -13.12
CA TYR A 141 7.22 -10.77 -12.36
C TYR A 141 8.40 -11.24 -11.52
N TYR A 142 8.41 -10.88 -10.22
CA TYR A 142 9.43 -11.21 -9.21
C TYR A 142 10.87 -10.74 -9.48
N LYS A 143 11.25 -10.45 -10.73
CA LYS A 143 12.59 -10.01 -11.15
C LYS A 143 12.49 -8.89 -12.17
N PHE A 144 13.41 -7.92 -12.11
CA PHE A 144 13.44 -6.77 -13.03
C PHE A 144 13.66 -7.15 -14.51
N ASN A 145 14.28 -8.29 -14.79
CA ASN A 145 14.45 -8.78 -16.16
C ASN A 145 13.22 -9.54 -16.69
N LEU A 146 12.19 -9.77 -15.87
CA LEU A 146 10.95 -10.47 -16.24
C LEU A 146 9.80 -9.48 -16.43
N LYS A 147 9.97 -8.55 -17.38
CA LYS A 147 8.90 -7.62 -17.78
C LYS A 147 7.83 -8.35 -18.58
N LEU A 148 6.57 -8.21 -18.16
CA LEU A 148 5.44 -8.67 -18.95
C LEU A 148 5.08 -7.60 -20.01
N GLN A 149 5.43 -7.85 -21.28
CA GLN A 149 5.36 -6.81 -22.32
C GLN A 149 3.92 -6.44 -22.74
N SER A 150 3.01 -7.41 -22.73
CA SER A 150 1.65 -7.25 -23.29
C SER A 150 0.59 -7.10 -22.21
N PHE A 151 0.95 -6.52 -21.06
CA PHE A 151 0.06 -6.35 -19.92
C PHE A 151 0.23 -4.96 -19.33
N ASP A 152 -0.84 -4.18 -19.38
CA ASP A 152 -0.92 -2.88 -18.72
C ASP A 152 -1.31 -3.08 -17.25
N TRP A 153 -0.48 -2.60 -16.33
CA TRP A 153 -0.76 -2.66 -14.90
C TRP A 153 -1.23 -1.31 -14.38
N TYR A 154 -2.48 -1.23 -13.92
CA TYR A 154 -3.08 -0.02 -13.38
C TYR A 154 -3.06 -0.04 -11.84
N GLY A 155 -1.84 -0.14 -11.28
CA GLY A 155 -1.62 -0.30 -9.84
C GLY A 155 -1.93 0.96 -9.06
N SER A 156 -1.09 1.98 -9.26
CA SER A 156 -1.22 3.28 -8.60
C SER A 156 -2.43 4.03 -9.10
N LYS A 157 -3.13 4.68 -8.17
CA LYS A 157 -4.32 5.49 -8.44
C LYS A 157 -4.19 6.81 -7.70
N ALA A 158 -4.64 7.89 -8.31
CA ALA A 158 -4.70 9.19 -7.66
C ALA A 158 -6.07 9.83 -7.79
N CYS A 159 -6.46 10.57 -6.75
CA CYS A 159 -7.68 11.36 -6.69
C CYS A 159 -7.48 12.58 -5.79
#